data_AF-A0A091R8T7-F1
#
_entry.id   AF-A0A091R8T7-F1
#
_cell.length_a   1.000
_cell.length_b   1.000
_cell.length_c   1.000
_cell.angle_alpha   90.00
_cell.angle_beta   90.00
_cell.angle_gamma   90.00
#
_symmetry.space_group_name_H-M   'P 1'
#
loop_
_entity.id
_entity.type
_entity.pdbx_description
1 polymer ?
#
loop_
_entity_poly.entity_id
_entity_poly.type
_entity_poly.pdbx_seq_one_letter_code
_entity_poly.pdbx_strand_id
1 'polypeptide(L)'
;QAFFLVADDIMDASLTRRGQLCWYKKEGIGLDAINDAFLLESSVYRLLKKYCGERPYYLHLLELFLQTAYQTELGQTLDLITAPISQVDLNRFSEQRYKAIVKYKTAFYSFYLPVAAAMYMAGIDSKEEHENAKAILLEMGEFFQIQDDYLDCFGDPELTGKVGTDIQDNKCSWLVVECLRRVTPEQRRILEENYGCKEPEKVAKVKELYEALGMRAVFQEYEE
;
A
#
# COMPACT_ATOMS: atom_id res chain seq x y z
N GLN A 1 -1.16 -11.04 -3.69
CA GLN A 1 -1.50 -9.73 -4.30
C GLN A 1 -2.95 -9.65 -4.75
N ALA A 2 -3.45 -10.49 -5.67
CA ALA A 2 -4.81 -10.31 -6.22
C ALA A 2 -5.92 -10.28 -5.14
N PHE A 3 -5.88 -11.18 -4.15
CA PHE A 3 -6.86 -11.18 -3.06
C PHE A 3 -6.83 -9.88 -2.24
N PHE A 4 -5.63 -9.34 -1.96
CA PHE A 4 -5.49 -8.05 -1.29
C PHE A 4 -6.09 -6.93 -2.12
N LEU A 5 -5.77 -6.83 -3.41
CA LEU A 5 -6.27 -5.73 -4.26
C LEU A 5 -7.79 -5.75 -4.41
N VAL A 6 -8.41 -6.94 -4.52
CA VAL A 6 -9.88 -7.04 -4.59
C VAL A 6 -10.54 -6.53 -3.32
N ALA A 7 -10.00 -6.89 -2.15
CA ALA A 7 -10.52 -6.39 -0.87
C ALA A 7 -10.20 -4.90 -0.65
N ASP A 8 -8.99 -4.46 -0.99
CA ASP A 8 -8.50 -3.09 -0.87
C ASP A 8 -9.35 -2.12 -1.71
N ASP A 9 -9.64 -2.47 -2.96
CA ASP A 9 -10.49 -1.65 -3.84
C ASP A 9 -11.89 -1.42 -3.23
N ILE A 10 -12.42 -2.37 -2.46
CA ILE A 10 -13.69 -2.21 -1.73
C ILE A 10 -13.50 -1.29 -0.53
N MET A 11 -12.47 -1.53 0.29
CA MET A 11 -12.19 -0.77 1.51
C MET A 11 -11.92 0.71 1.20
N ASP A 12 -11.22 0.98 0.10
CA ASP A 12 -10.83 2.31 -0.34
C ASP A 12 -11.83 2.94 -1.31
N ALA A 13 -12.95 2.26 -1.60
CA ALA A 13 -13.99 2.72 -2.52
C ALA A 13 -13.46 3.10 -3.93
N SER A 14 -12.38 2.45 -4.37
CA SER A 14 -11.69 2.66 -5.64
C SER A 14 -12.61 2.47 -6.85
N LEU A 15 -12.38 3.26 -7.91
CA LEU A 15 -13.15 3.17 -9.16
C LEU A 15 -12.49 2.27 -10.21
N THR A 16 -11.19 2.44 -10.42
CA THR A 16 -10.42 1.75 -11.46
C THR A 16 -9.17 1.09 -10.91
N ARG A 17 -8.79 -0.03 -11.52
CA ARG A 17 -7.56 -0.77 -11.25
C ARG A 17 -7.06 -1.35 -12.56
N ARG A 18 -5.79 -1.09 -12.92
CA ARG A 18 -5.14 -1.60 -14.14
C ARG A 18 -5.91 -1.23 -15.42
N GLY A 19 -6.39 0.01 -15.51
CA GLY A 19 -7.11 0.55 -16.68
C GLY A 19 -8.54 0.02 -16.86
N GLN A 20 -9.09 -0.69 -15.88
CA GLN A 20 -10.46 -1.22 -15.91
C GLN A 20 -11.21 -0.88 -14.61
N LEU A 21 -12.53 -1.04 -14.61
CA LEU A 21 -13.31 -0.96 -13.36
C LEU A 21 -12.82 -1.99 -12.35
N CYS A 22 -12.74 -1.58 -11.07
CA CYS A 22 -12.46 -2.47 -9.95
C CYS A 22 -13.43 -3.65 -9.93
N TRP A 23 -12.99 -4.80 -9.43
CA TRP A 23 -13.76 -6.05 -9.51
C TRP A 23 -15.18 -5.91 -8.93
N TYR A 24 -15.30 -5.32 -7.74
CA TYR A 24 -16.58 -5.09 -7.06
C TYR A 24 -17.51 -4.08 -7.76
N LYS A 25 -16.99 -3.27 -8.69
CA LYS A 25 -17.75 -2.29 -9.48
C LYS A 25 -18.35 -2.89 -10.75
N LYS A 26 -17.97 -4.11 -11.14
CA LYS A 26 -18.55 -4.77 -12.31
C LYS A 26 -20.00 -5.15 -12.06
N GLU A 27 -20.81 -5.03 -13.10
CA GLU A 27 -22.23 -5.41 -13.06
C GLU A 27 -22.38 -6.87 -12.61
N GLY A 28 -23.25 -7.10 -11.62
CA GLY A 28 -23.52 -8.43 -11.07
C GLY A 28 -22.50 -8.97 -10.07
N ILE A 29 -21.42 -8.24 -9.75
CA ILE A 29 -20.43 -8.65 -8.73
C ILE A 29 -20.73 -8.03 -7.37
N GLY A 30 -20.70 -6.70 -7.25
CA GLY A 30 -20.95 -6.02 -5.99
C GLY A 30 -20.07 -6.54 -4.84
N LEU A 31 -20.67 -6.76 -3.66
CA LEU A 31 -19.94 -7.23 -2.47
C LEU A 31 -19.68 -8.73 -2.45
N ASP A 32 -20.14 -9.51 -3.44
CA ASP A 32 -19.73 -10.91 -3.60
C ASP A 32 -18.21 -11.01 -3.85
N ALA A 33 -17.62 -9.92 -4.34
CA ALA A 33 -16.18 -9.71 -4.44
C ALA A 33 -15.40 -9.97 -3.14
N ILE A 34 -16.03 -9.82 -1.96
CA ILE A 34 -15.40 -10.17 -0.67
C ILE A 34 -15.09 -11.67 -0.64
N ASN A 35 -16.06 -12.51 -1.02
CA ASN A 35 -15.84 -13.95 -1.08
C ASN A 35 -14.86 -14.32 -2.21
N ASP A 36 -14.89 -13.61 -3.33
CA ASP A 36 -13.93 -13.81 -4.41
C ASP A 36 -12.48 -13.56 -3.95
N ALA A 37 -12.25 -12.57 -3.08
CA ALA A 37 -10.94 -12.38 -2.46
C ALA A 37 -10.51 -13.60 -1.64
N PHE A 38 -11.39 -14.18 -0.83
CA PHE A 38 -11.09 -15.43 -0.08
C PHE A 38 -10.83 -16.63 -1.00
N LEU A 39 -11.52 -16.72 -2.14
CA LEU A 39 -11.25 -17.76 -3.15
C LEU A 39 -9.88 -17.58 -3.81
N LEU A 40 -9.48 -16.33 -4.09
CA LEU A 40 -8.15 -16.02 -4.61
C LEU A 40 -7.05 -16.38 -3.61
N GLU A 41 -7.25 -16.08 -2.33
CA GLU A 41 -6.31 -16.47 -1.27
C GLU A 41 -6.24 -18.01 -1.12
N SER A 42 -7.40 -18.67 -1.00
CA SER A 42 -7.49 -20.13 -0.88
C SER A 42 -6.78 -20.86 -2.02
N SER A 43 -6.82 -20.28 -3.23
CA SER A 43 -6.15 -20.83 -4.41
C SER A 43 -4.64 -20.89 -4.25
N VAL A 44 -4.02 -19.97 -3.50
CA VAL A 44 -2.58 -20.00 -3.20
C VAL A 44 -2.23 -21.30 -2.47
N TYR A 45 -2.92 -21.61 -1.38
CA TYR A 45 -2.63 -22.81 -0.59
C TYR A 45 -2.97 -24.10 -1.34
N ARG A 46 -4.00 -24.09 -2.19
CA ARG A 46 -4.29 -25.23 -3.09
C ARG A 46 -3.15 -25.49 -4.06
N LEU A 47 -2.56 -24.45 -4.64
CA LEU A 47 -1.43 -24.56 -5.56
C LEU A 47 -0.16 -25.01 -4.83
N LEU A 48 0.15 -24.42 -3.68
CA LEU A 48 1.28 -24.84 -2.83
C LEU A 48 1.16 -26.32 -2.47
N LYS A 49 0.00 -26.77 -1.99
CA LYS A 49 -0.22 -28.17 -1.65
C LYS A 49 -0.07 -29.09 -2.87
N LYS A 50 -0.65 -28.71 -4.01
CA LYS A 50 -0.65 -29.53 -5.23
C LYS A 50 0.76 -29.71 -5.82
N TYR A 51 1.55 -28.65 -5.90
CA TYR A 51 2.83 -28.67 -6.62
C TYR A 51 4.05 -28.76 -5.70
N CYS A 52 3.93 -28.30 -4.47
CA CYS A 52 5.02 -28.27 -3.51
C CYS A 52 4.82 -29.24 -2.35
N GLY A 53 3.67 -29.91 -2.19
CA GLY A 53 3.33 -30.69 -0.98
C GLY A 53 4.31 -31.80 -0.59
N GLU A 54 5.03 -32.37 -1.56
CA GLU A 54 6.06 -33.41 -1.33
C GLU A 54 7.49 -32.84 -1.33
N ARG A 55 7.65 -31.53 -1.51
CA ARG A 55 8.96 -30.86 -1.54
C ARG A 55 9.45 -30.57 -0.13
N PRO A 56 10.76 -30.65 0.12
CA PRO A 56 11.32 -30.41 1.46
C PRO A 56 11.03 -29.00 1.98
N TYR A 57 10.92 -28.01 1.09
CA TYR A 57 10.61 -26.61 1.42
C TYR A 57 9.12 -26.30 1.55
N TYR A 58 8.21 -27.29 1.46
CA TYR A 58 6.76 -27.05 1.49
C TYR A 58 6.32 -26.27 2.73
N LEU A 59 6.78 -26.70 3.91
CA LEU A 59 6.38 -26.10 5.18
C LEU A 59 6.89 -24.66 5.27
N HIS A 60 8.13 -24.41 4.84
CA HIS A 60 8.69 -23.06 4.78
C HIS A 60 7.87 -22.13 3.89
N LEU A 61 7.45 -22.59 2.70
CA LEU A 61 6.56 -21.79 1.85
C LEU A 61 5.21 -21.56 2.52
N LEU A 62 4.59 -22.59 3.09
CA LEU A 62 3.29 -22.44 3.75
C LEU A 62 3.35 -21.41 4.88
N GLU A 63 4.34 -21.50 5.76
CA GLU A 63 4.54 -20.55 6.87
C GLU A 63 4.86 -19.15 6.36
N LEU A 64 5.71 -19.02 5.33
CA LEU A 64 6.06 -17.73 4.74
C LEU A 64 4.84 -17.01 4.15
N PHE A 65 3.99 -17.73 3.41
CA PHE A 65 2.78 -17.15 2.83
C PHE A 65 1.76 -16.74 3.92
N LEU A 66 1.54 -17.59 4.93
CA LEU A 66 0.66 -17.28 6.06
C LEU A 66 1.16 -16.06 6.87
N GLN A 67 2.44 -16.05 7.22
CA GLN A 67 3.06 -14.96 7.96
C GLN A 67 3.00 -13.65 7.19
N THR A 68 3.25 -13.70 5.88
CA THR A 68 3.18 -12.51 5.03
C THR A 68 1.75 -12.00 4.90
N ALA A 69 0.77 -12.90 4.78
CA ALA A 69 -0.64 -12.50 4.72
C ALA A 69 -1.05 -11.74 6.00
N TYR A 70 -0.72 -12.32 7.17
CA TYR A 70 -0.95 -11.68 8.46
C TYR A 70 -0.25 -10.32 8.59
N GLN A 71 1.01 -10.22 8.15
CA GLN A 71 1.74 -8.95 8.15
C GLN A 71 1.06 -7.88 7.29
N THR A 72 0.59 -8.23 6.11
CA THR A 72 -0.12 -7.30 5.23
C THR A 72 -1.48 -6.89 5.81
N GLU A 73 -2.22 -7.79 6.43
CA GLU A 73 -3.48 -7.48 7.11
C GLU A 73 -3.29 -6.55 8.31
N LEU A 74 -2.21 -6.74 9.10
CA LEU A 74 -1.83 -5.81 10.15
C LEU A 74 -1.49 -4.43 9.56
N GLY A 75 -0.76 -4.39 8.46
CA GLY A 75 -0.46 -3.16 7.74
C GLY A 75 -1.71 -2.44 7.24
N GLN A 76 -2.65 -3.18 6.66
CA GLN A 76 -3.94 -2.65 6.23
C GLN A 76 -4.75 -2.12 7.42
N THR A 77 -4.74 -2.83 8.55
CA THR A 77 -5.40 -2.36 9.77
C THR A 77 -4.79 -1.04 10.22
N LEU A 78 -3.45 -0.93 10.25
CA LEU A 78 -2.76 0.30 10.59
C LEU A 78 -3.12 1.44 9.64
N ASP A 79 -3.19 1.20 8.34
CA ASP A 79 -3.61 2.18 7.34
C ASP A 79 -5.01 2.74 7.65
N LEU A 80 -5.99 1.86 7.78
CA LEU A 80 -7.39 2.22 8.00
C LEU A 80 -7.63 2.95 9.33
N ILE A 81 -7.02 2.51 10.44
CA ILE A 81 -7.22 3.17 11.75
C ILE A 81 -6.48 4.52 11.85
N THR A 82 -5.46 4.72 11.01
CA THR A 82 -4.72 5.99 10.96
C THR A 82 -5.53 7.05 10.24
N ALA A 83 -6.29 6.64 9.22
CA ALA A 83 -7.02 7.49 8.29
C ALA A 83 -8.55 7.23 8.32
N PRO A 84 -9.24 7.36 9.48
CA PRO A 84 -10.69 7.14 9.49
C PRO A 84 -11.39 8.23 8.67
N ILE A 85 -12.27 7.82 7.75
CA ILE A 85 -13.03 8.75 6.88
C ILE A 85 -13.90 9.71 7.71
N SER A 86 -14.37 9.27 8.88
CA SER A 86 -15.25 10.07 9.73
C SER A 86 -14.55 11.21 10.47
N GLN A 87 -13.22 11.23 10.54
CA GLN A 87 -12.47 12.21 11.32
C GLN A 87 -11.05 12.43 10.75
N VAL A 88 -10.81 13.62 10.20
CA VAL A 88 -9.46 14.05 9.82
C VAL A 88 -8.69 14.46 11.09
N ASP A 89 -7.58 13.78 11.37
CA ASP A 89 -6.66 14.08 12.48
C ASP A 89 -5.22 13.98 12.00
N LEU A 90 -4.71 15.10 11.45
CA LEU A 90 -3.37 15.18 10.88
C LEU A 90 -2.25 14.93 11.90
N ASN A 91 -2.54 14.97 13.21
CA ASN A 91 -1.54 14.66 14.24
C ASN A 91 -1.15 13.17 14.25
N ARG A 92 -1.96 12.31 13.64
CA ARG A 92 -1.66 10.89 13.48
C ARG A 92 -0.69 10.62 12.33
N PHE A 93 -0.49 11.59 11.43
CA PHE A 93 0.33 11.46 10.24
C PHE A 93 1.77 11.81 10.57
N SER A 94 2.46 10.84 11.17
CA SER A 94 3.89 10.94 11.49
C SER A 94 4.71 10.01 10.61
N GLU A 95 5.99 10.35 10.42
CA GLU A 95 6.94 9.50 9.71
C GLU A 95 7.01 8.08 10.29
N GLN A 96 7.00 7.97 11.63
CA GLN A 96 7.01 6.68 12.31
C GLN A 96 5.75 5.86 11.98
N ARG A 97 4.58 6.51 11.92
CA ARG A 97 3.33 5.84 11.56
C ARG A 97 3.36 5.38 10.11
N TYR A 98 3.81 6.26 9.21
CA TYR A 98 3.94 5.96 7.79
C TYR A 98 4.84 4.74 7.55
N LYS A 99 6.08 4.78 8.06
CA LYS A 99 7.05 3.68 7.92
C LYS A 99 6.49 2.35 8.44
N ALA A 100 5.74 2.37 9.53
CA ALA A 100 5.07 1.17 10.04
C ALA A 100 3.98 0.65 9.08
N ILE A 101 3.12 1.53 8.56
CA ILE A 101 2.08 1.15 7.58
C ILE A 101 2.74 0.52 6.36
N VAL A 102 3.69 1.21 5.75
CA VAL A 102 4.34 0.76 4.49
C VAL A 102 5.08 -0.55 4.66
N LYS A 103 5.88 -0.68 5.74
CA LYS A 103 6.62 -1.90 6.03
C LYS A 103 5.72 -3.13 6.04
N TYR A 104 4.57 -3.03 6.71
CA TYR A 104 3.66 -4.15 6.87
C TYR A 104 2.71 -4.33 5.68
N LYS A 105 2.08 -3.26 5.21
CA LYS A 105 1.09 -3.27 4.12
C LYS A 105 1.72 -3.66 2.79
N THR A 106 2.96 -3.24 2.51
CA THR A 106 3.52 -3.33 1.16
C THR A 106 4.83 -4.12 1.10
N ALA A 107 5.81 -3.80 1.95
CA ALA A 107 7.17 -4.29 1.77
C ALA A 107 7.32 -5.82 1.90
N PHE A 108 6.66 -6.43 2.88
CA PHE A 108 6.75 -7.89 3.08
C PHE A 108 6.25 -8.69 1.87
N TYR A 109 5.04 -8.42 1.39
CA TYR A 109 4.46 -9.24 0.32
C TYR A 109 5.00 -8.89 -1.08
N SER A 110 5.42 -7.64 -1.29
CA SER A 110 5.86 -7.17 -2.61
C SER A 110 7.34 -7.47 -2.86
N PHE A 111 8.18 -7.44 -1.83
CA PHE A 111 9.63 -7.60 -1.96
C PHE A 111 10.17 -8.81 -1.21
N TYR A 112 9.89 -8.95 0.08
CA TYR A 112 10.46 -10.04 0.87
C TYR A 112 9.94 -11.43 0.47
N LEU A 113 8.61 -11.60 0.39
CA LEU A 113 7.94 -12.86 0.04
C LEU A 113 8.47 -13.51 -1.25
N PRO A 114 8.52 -12.83 -2.42
CA PRO A 114 8.97 -13.48 -3.65
C PRO A 114 10.44 -13.94 -3.58
N VAL A 115 11.32 -13.17 -2.95
CA VAL A 115 12.74 -13.54 -2.81
C VAL A 115 12.91 -14.66 -1.79
N ALA A 116 12.30 -14.54 -0.61
CA ALA A 116 12.37 -15.57 0.43
C ALA A 116 11.76 -16.91 -0.05
N ALA A 117 10.69 -16.87 -0.83
CA ALA A 117 10.12 -18.09 -1.44
C ALA A 117 11.13 -18.75 -2.38
N ALA A 118 11.81 -17.97 -3.23
CA ALA A 118 12.85 -18.49 -4.11
C ALA A 118 14.07 -19.02 -3.35
N MET A 119 14.50 -18.36 -2.27
CA MET A 119 15.58 -18.81 -1.39
C MET A 119 15.27 -20.20 -0.81
N TYR A 120 14.08 -20.38 -0.22
CA TYR A 120 13.66 -21.69 0.29
C TYR A 120 13.61 -22.76 -0.81
N MET A 121 13.12 -22.42 -2.01
CA MET A 121 13.08 -23.33 -3.14
C MET A 121 14.48 -23.72 -3.66
N ALA A 122 15.48 -22.85 -3.46
CA ALA A 122 16.89 -23.08 -3.77
C ALA A 122 17.65 -23.83 -2.66
N GLY A 123 16.98 -24.16 -1.54
CA GLY A 123 17.61 -24.82 -0.40
C GLY A 123 18.39 -23.88 0.52
N ILE A 124 18.13 -22.57 0.46
CA ILE A 124 18.68 -21.56 1.36
C ILE A 124 17.64 -21.32 2.46
N ASP A 125 17.89 -21.82 3.67
CA ASP A 125 16.96 -21.77 4.80
C ASP A 125 17.57 -21.18 6.09
N SER A 126 18.83 -20.74 6.04
CA SER A 126 19.46 -20.09 7.18
C SER A 126 18.73 -18.81 7.55
N LYS A 127 18.57 -18.62 8.86
CA LYS A 127 18.03 -17.38 9.40
C LYS A 127 18.89 -16.18 9.01
N GLU A 128 20.21 -16.31 9.01
CA GLU A 128 21.13 -15.20 8.74
C GLU A 128 20.96 -14.66 7.31
N GLU A 129 20.94 -15.54 6.32
CA GLU A 129 20.76 -15.14 4.92
C GLU A 129 19.39 -14.50 4.69
N HIS A 130 18.33 -15.02 5.31
CA HIS A 130 16.99 -14.44 5.23
C HIS A 130 16.90 -13.06 5.90
N GLU A 131 17.54 -12.84 7.06
CA GLU A 131 17.56 -11.52 7.70
C GLU A 131 18.36 -10.50 6.87
N ASN A 132 19.48 -10.91 6.28
CA ASN A 132 20.27 -10.04 5.40
C ASN A 132 19.47 -9.65 4.15
N ALA A 133 18.77 -10.59 3.52
CA ALA A 133 17.89 -10.31 2.39
C ALA A 133 16.74 -9.38 2.81
N LYS A 134 16.12 -9.65 3.96
CA LYS A 134 15.00 -8.86 4.50
C LYS A 134 15.39 -7.40 4.75
N ALA A 135 16.59 -7.15 5.29
CA ALA A 135 17.07 -5.79 5.53
C ALA A 135 17.06 -4.94 4.25
N ILE A 136 17.48 -5.50 3.12
CA ILE A 136 17.48 -4.79 1.83
C ILE A 136 16.06 -4.67 1.27
N LEU A 137 15.32 -5.79 1.27
CA LEU A 137 14.01 -5.87 0.61
C LEU A 137 12.94 -5.03 1.28
N LEU A 138 13.04 -4.82 2.60
CA LEU A 138 12.11 -3.94 3.30
C LEU A 138 12.34 -2.45 2.99
N GLU A 139 13.60 -2.02 2.82
CA GLU A 139 13.92 -0.65 2.40
C GLU A 139 13.46 -0.39 0.95
N MET A 140 13.69 -1.36 0.05
CA MET A 140 13.14 -1.29 -1.31
C MET A 140 11.61 -1.18 -1.32
N GLY A 141 10.95 -1.92 -0.43
CA GLY A 141 9.51 -1.87 -0.26
C GLY A 141 9.00 -0.56 0.32
N GLU A 142 9.79 0.09 1.18
CA GLU A 142 9.49 1.45 1.66
C GLU A 142 9.49 2.44 0.50
N PHE A 143 10.59 2.48 -0.26
CA PHE A 143 10.72 3.35 -1.43
C PHE A 143 9.60 3.09 -2.47
N PHE A 144 9.26 1.83 -2.72
CA PHE A 144 8.20 1.48 -3.67
C PHE A 144 6.84 2.07 -3.29
N GLN A 145 6.48 2.06 -2.01
CA GLN A 145 5.22 2.68 -1.59
C GLN A 145 5.28 4.21 -1.61
N ILE A 146 6.43 4.81 -1.29
CA ILE A 146 6.64 6.25 -1.44
C ILE A 146 6.45 6.68 -2.89
N GLN A 147 6.94 5.88 -3.84
CA GLN A 147 6.70 6.08 -5.26
C GLN A 147 5.21 5.91 -5.63
N ASP A 148 4.51 4.90 -5.10
CA ASP A 148 3.07 4.71 -5.34
C ASP A 148 2.25 5.92 -4.83
N ASP A 149 2.55 6.42 -3.63
CA ASP A 149 1.90 7.61 -3.04
C ASP A 149 2.20 8.89 -3.86
N TYR A 150 3.44 9.04 -4.34
CA TYR A 150 3.82 10.14 -5.24
C TYR A 150 3.03 10.08 -6.55
N LEU A 151 2.97 8.90 -7.17
CA LEU A 151 2.26 8.66 -8.42
C LEU A 151 0.74 8.77 -8.25
N ASP A 152 0.20 8.50 -7.07
CA ASP A 152 -1.22 8.72 -6.76
C ASP A 152 -1.61 10.20 -6.93
N CYS A 153 -0.76 11.10 -6.44
CA CYS A 153 -1.03 12.54 -6.53
C CYS A 153 -0.61 13.16 -7.88
N PHE A 154 0.59 12.82 -8.35
CA PHE A 154 1.28 13.50 -9.46
C PHE A 154 1.45 12.66 -10.73
N GLY A 155 1.14 11.37 -10.68
CA GLY A 155 1.22 10.48 -11.82
C GLY A 155 0.10 10.72 -12.83
N ASP A 156 0.36 10.36 -14.08
CA ASP A 156 -0.64 10.37 -15.14
C ASP A 156 -1.55 9.14 -15.01
N PRO A 157 -2.87 9.30 -14.80
CA PRO A 157 -3.81 8.18 -14.70
C PRO A 157 -3.80 7.22 -15.89
N GLU A 158 -3.45 7.68 -17.10
CA GLU A 158 -3.32 6.82 -18.28
C GLU A 158 -2.13 5.86 -18.17
N LEU A 159 -1.05 6.30 -17.50
CA LEU A 159 0.15 5.50 -17.26
C LEU A 159 0.04 4.64 -16.00
N THR A 160 -0.51 5.18 -14.90
CA THR A 160 -0.67 4.45 -13.65
C THR A 160 -1.83 3.45 -13.71
N GLY A 161 -2.79 3.67 -14.62
CA GLY A 161 -3.99 2.84 -14.79
C GLY A 161 -4.97 2.92 -13.61
N LYS A 162 -4.83 3.93 -12.74
CA LYS A 162 -5.73 4.25 -11.63
C LYS A 162 -5.87 5.77 -11.48
N VAL A 163 -7.03 6.22 -11.00
CA VAL A 163 -7.21 7.60 -10.53
C VAL A 163 -6.78 7.64 -9.07
N GLY A 164 -5.91 8.59 -8.71
CA GLY A 164 -5.47 8.73 -7.33
C GLY A 164 -6.55 9.27 -6.40
N THR A 165 -6.60 8.71 -5.20
CA THR A 165 -7.65 8.98 -4.20
C THR A 165 -7.10 9.27 -2.80
N ASP A 166 -5.78 9.25 -2.59
CA ASP A 166 -5.18 9.34 -1.26
C ASP A 166 -5.64 10.58 -0.47
N ILE A 167 -5.75 11.73 -1.15
CA ILE A 167 -6.20 12.98 -0.53
C ILE A 167 -7.67 12.87 -0.10
N GLN A 168 -8.53 12.36 -0.98
CA GLN A 168 -9.97 12.20 -0.74
C GLN A 168 -10.24 11.18 0.38
N ASP A 169 -9.44 10.12 0.43
CA ASP A 169 -9.59 9.00 1.35
C ASP A 169 -8.88 9.24 2.68
N ASN A 170 -8.38 10.46 2.91
CA ASN A 170 -7.69 10.86 4.14
C ASN A 170 -6.46 10.00 4.44
N LYS A 171 -5.80 9.45 3.41
CA LYS A 171 -4.68 8.52 3.58
C LYS A 171 -3.48 9.21 4.22
N CYS A 172 -2.81 8.46 5.09
CA CYS A 172 -1.51 8.85 5.64
C CYS A 172 -0.42 8.56 4.60
N SER A 173 -0.46 9.25 3.46
CA SER A 173 0.52 9.10 2.38
C SER A 173 1.85 9.78 2.73
N TRP A 174 2.93 9.40 2.04
CA TRP A 174 4.23 10.04 2.18
C TRP A 174 4.15 11.56 1.97
N LEU A 175 3.38 11.99 0.97
CA LEU A 175 3.24 13.39 0.60
C LEU A 175 2.66 14.24 1.75
N VAL A 176 1.62 13.78 2.43
CA VAL A 176 1.05 14.54 3.55
C VAL A 176 1.98 14.55 4.75
N VAL A 177 2.69 13.45 5.01
CA VAL A 177 3.66 13.36 6.11
C VAL A 177 4.82 14.33 5.89
N GLU A 178 5.38 14.38 4.68
CA GLU A 178 6.47 15.31 4.37
C GLU A 178 5.99 16.76 4.26
N CYS A 179 4.78 16.99 3.74
CA CYS A 179 4.17 18.32 3.73
C CYS A 179 4.02 18.87 5.16
N LEU A 180 3.50 18.07 6.10
CA LEU A 180 3.31 18.46 7.50
C LEU A 180 4.61 18.87 8.23
N ARG A 181 5.77 18.42 7.76
CA ARG A 181 7.09 18.80 8.28
C ARG A 181 7.59 20.15 7.76
N ARG A 182 6.99 20.67 6.69
CA ARG A 182 7.45 21.86 5.95
C ARG A 182 6.48 23.04 6.04
N VAL A 183 5.22 22.78 6.35
CA VAL A 183 4.17 23.80 6.40
C VAL A 183 4.32 24.79 7.54
N THR A 184 4.00 26.06 7.27
CA THR A 184 3.70 27.06 8.30
C THR A 184 2.35 26.77 8.98
N PRO A 185 2.03 27.42 10.11
CA PRO A 185 0.71 27.30 10.73
C PRO A 185 -0.45 27.64 9.78
N GLU A 186 -0.30 28.66 8.92
CA GLU A 186 -1.28 29.05 7.93
C GLU A 186 -1.45 27.98 6.83
N GLN A 187 -0.34 27.45 6.32
CA GLN A 187 -0.38 26.37 5.32
C GLN A 187 -0.95 25.07 5.91
N ARG A 188 -0.68 24.78 7.19
CA ARG A 188 -1.28 23.63 7.88
C ARG A 188 -2.80 23.73 7.95
N ARG A 189 -3.36 24.92 8.21
CA ARG A 189 -4.82 25.12 8.19
C ARG A 189 -5.43 24.78 6.84
N ILE A 190 -4.72 25.04 5.73
CA ILE A 190 -5.16 24.63 4.40
C ILE A 190 -5.31 23.11 4.34
N LEU A 191 -4.37 22.33 4.87
CA LEU A 191 -4.54 20.86 4.94
C LEU A 191 -5.73 20.48 5.84
N GLU A 192 -5.86 21.08 7.01
CA GLU A 192 -6.94 20.75 7.95
C GLU A 192 -8.35 20.99 7.38
N GLU A 193 -8.51 22.00 6.52
CA GLU A 193 -9.79 22.34 5.89
C GLU A 193 -10.11 21.54 4.61
N ASN A 194 -9.08 21.03 3.93
CA ASN A 194 -9.19 20.52 2.56
C ASN A 194 -8.78 19.04 2.37
N TYR A 195 -8.00 18.45 3.28
CA TYR A 195 -7.60 17.05 3.23
C TYR A 195 -8.75 16.12 3.68
N GLY A 196 -8.83 14.89 3.15
CA GLY A 196 -9.90 13.93 3.46
C GLY A 196 -11.28 14.35 2.94
N CYS A 197 -11.32 15.23 1.94
CA CYS A 197 -12.55 15.77 1.36
C CYS A 197 -12.72 15.26 -0.07
N LYS A 198 -13.97 14.97 -0.48
CA LYS A 198 -14.27 14.42 -1.81
C LYS A 198 -14.42 15.50 -2.87
N GLU A 199 -14.62 16.75 -2.46
CA GLU A 199 -14.84 17.89 -3.32
C GLU A 199 -13.57 18.22 -4.13
N PRO A 200 -13.65 18.24 -5.49
CA PRO A 200 -12.48 18.45 -6.34
C PRO A 200 -11.70 19.74 -6.06
N GLU A 201 -12.39 20.82 -5.68
CA GLU A 201 -11.76 22.11 -5.35
C GLU A 201 -10.92 22.04 -4.07
N LYS A 202 -11.28 21.17 -3.12
CA LYS A 202 -10.50 20.96 -1.91
C LYS A 202 -9.27 20.11 -2.20
N VAL A 203 -9.43 19.05 -2.98
CA VAL A 203 -8.30 18.24 -3.48
C VAL A 203 -7.31 19.12 -4.25
N ALA A 204 -7.80 20.01 -5.11
CA ALA A 204 -6.96 20.94 -5.86
C ALA A 204 -6.13 21.85 -4.95
N LYS A 205 -6.71 22.41 -3.88
CA LYS A 205 -5.97 23.22 -2.89
C LYS A 205 -4.84 22.47 -2.20
N VAL A 206 -5.05 21.18 -1.88
CA VAL A 206 -4.00 20.33 -1.30
C VAL A 206 -2.86 20.14 -2.32
N LYS A 207 -3.21 19.85 -3.58
CA LYS A 207 -2.21 19.70 -4.66
C LYS A 207 -1.44 21.00 -4.93
N GLU A 208 -2.13 22.14 -4.95
CA GLU A 208 -1.50 23.47 -5.07
C GLU A 208 -0.51 23.73 -3.93
N LEU A 209 -0.85 23.34 -2.70
CA LEU A 209 0.07 23.45 -1.56
C LEU A 209 1.30 22.54 -1.73
N TYR A 210 1.12 21.30 -2.21
CA TYR A 210 2.25 20.42 -2.51
C TYR A 210 3.17 20.99 -3.59
N GLU A 211 2.62 21.58 -4.65
CA GLU A 211 3.40 22.26 -5.69
C GLU A 211 4.14 23.49 -5.12
N ALA A 212 3.47 24.31 -4.30
CA ALA A 212 4.08 25.49 -3.67
C ALA A 212 5.23 25.15 -2.72
N LEU A 213 5.20 23.96 -2.10
CA LEU A 213 6.27 23.44 -1.25
C LEU A 213 7.36 22.69 -2.05
N GLY A 214 7.22 22.58 -3.37
CA GLY A 214 8.18 21.89 -4.22
C GLY A 214 8.24 20.38 -3.96
N MET A 215 7.13 19.74 -3.59
CA MET A 215 7.11 18.32 -3.19
C MET A 215 7.63 17.35 -4.26
N ARG A 216 7.58 17.72 -5.55
CA ARG A 216 8.20 16.95 -6.63
C ARG A 216 9.73 16.88 -6.49
N ALA A 217 10.37 18.00 -6.18
CA ALA A 217 11.81 18.05 -5.96
C ALA A 217 12.20 17.29 -4.70
N VAL A 218 11.39 17.38 -3.64
CA VAL A 218 11.59 16.60 -2.41
C VAL A 218 11.55 15.11 -2.68
N PHE A 219 10.64 14.64 -3.54
CA PHE A 219 10.60 13.24 -3.96
C PHE A 219 11.84 12.85 -4.77
N GLN A 220 12.25 13.67 -5.73
CA GLN A 220 13.44 13.42 -6.54
C GLN A 220 14.72 13.34 -5.70
N GLU A 221 14.87 14.20 -4.69
CA GLU A 221 16.00 14.15 -3.75
C GLU A 221 15.97 12.91 -2.85
N TYR A 222 14.78 12.38 -2.54
CA TYR A 222 14.64 11.12 -1.78
C TYR A 222 14.94 9.89 -2.66
N GLU A 223 14.66 9.96 -3.96
CA GLU A 223 14.91 8.88 -4.92
C GLU A 223 16.40 8.72 -5.29
N GLU A 224 17.19 9.79 -5.22
CA GLU A 224 18.65 9.80 -5.48
C GLU A 224 19.48 9.15 -4.36
#